data_AF-A0A6J1PPN5-F1
#
_entry.id   AF-A0A6J1PPN5-F1
#
_cell.length_a   1.000
_cell.length_b   1.000
_cell.length_c   1.000
_cell.angle_alpha   90.00
_cell.angle_beta   90.00
_cell.angle_gamma   90.00
#
_symmetry.space_group_name_H-M   'P 1'
#
loop_
_entity.id
_entity.type
_entity.pdbx_description
1 polymer ?
#
loop_
_entity_poly.entity_id
_entity_poly.type
_entity_poly.pdbx_seq_one_letter_code
_entity_poly.pdbx_strand_id
1 'polypeptide(L)'
;MTKNIQTILTPFLTISYMFGLRIANLSTDLSKLWFSFLYMLLVWLIYYFLSTRTLVYSIHESYPIEYHICYWLEIFMTSLSIVFGIYHNKKFQNCLKRFDIVDNTLLELGTVIDYDKLHKKSLWIVLGWFIVVISLNSITALFVKAEHDCDILTAMIVVFTRNYSFHINAIGDLTTATILG
;
A
#
# COMPACT_ATOMS: atom_id res chain seq x y z
N MET A 1 -1.88 21.99 17.70
CA MET A 1 -1.19 20.85 17.05
C MET A 1 -0.61 21.40 15.75
N THR A 2 0.71 21.40 15.60
CA THR A 2 1.40 21.93 14.42
C THR A 2 0.96 21.12 13.20
N LYS A 3 0.22 21.76 12.29
CA LYS A 3 -0.25 21.16 11.04
C LYS A 3 0.91 21.24 10.05
N ASN A 4 1.40 20.10 9.60
CA ASN A 4 2.52 19.99 8.69
C ASN A 4 2.19 19.07 7.51
N ILE A 5 3.07 19.05 6.52
CA ILE A 5 2.97 18.14 5.36
C ILE A 5 2.84 16.67 5.78
N GLN A 6 3.46 16.26 6.89
CA GLN A 6 3.34 14.90 7.43
C GLN A 6 1.88 14.54 7.76
N THR A 7 1.07 15.51 8.20
CA THR A 7 -0.35 15.32 8.50
C THR A 7 -1.13 14.97 7.21
N ILE A 8 -0.77 15.57 6.07
CA ILE A 8 -1.38 15.27 4.76
C ILE A 8 -1.02 13.84 4.31
N LEU A 9 0.22 13.41 4.56
CA LEU A 9 0.72 12.08 4.15
C LEU A 9 0.29 10.95 5.09
N THR A 10 -0.19 11.27 6.29
CA THR A 10 -0.51 10.28 7.32
C THR A 10 -1.46 9.18 6.82
N PRO A 11 -2.59 9.47 6.14
CA PRO A 11 -3.49 8.42 5.65
C PRO A 11 -2.78 7.41 4.73
N PHE A 12 -1.95 7.89 3.80
CA PHE A 12 -1.21 7.04 2.87
C PHE A 12 -0.13 6.20 3.57
N LEU A 13 0.60 6.81 4.52
CA LEU A 13 1.62 6.13 5.30
C LEU A 13 1.01 5.05 6.22
N THR A 14 -0.15 5.33 6.82
CA THR A 14 -0.88 4.35 7.64
C THR A 14 -1.32 3.15 6.82
N ILE A 15 -1.88 3.36 5.63
CA ILE A 15 -2.31 2.27 4.74
C ILE A 15 -1.10 1.47 4.24
N SER A 16 -0.03 2.15 3.80
CA SER A 16 1.20 1.51 3.39
C SER A 16 1.78 0.63 4.49
N TYR A 17 1.66 1.04 5.75
CA TYR A 17 2.06 0.23 6.89
C TYR A 17 1.14 -0.97 7.11
N MET A 18 -0.18 -0.77 7.13
CA MET A 18 -1.17 -1.85 7.34
C MET A 18 -1.06 -2.97 6.31
N PHE A 19 -0.69 -2.64 5.08
CA PHE A 19 -0.51 -3.63 4.00
C PHE A 19 0.93 -4.15 3.86
N GLY A 20 1.82 -3.77 4.78
CA GLY A 20 3.18 -4.31 4.84
C GLY A 20 4.13 -3.78 3.77
N LEU A 21 3.86 -2.60 3.19
CA LEU A 21 4.72 -1.93 2.22
C LEU A 21 5.83 -1.11 2.87
N ARG A 22 5.55 -0.48 4.02
CA ARG A 22 6.50 0.40 4.74
C ARG A 22 6.43 0.19 6.25
N ILE A 23 7.53 0.44 6.94
CA ILE A 23 7.61 0.43 8.41
C ILE A 23 6.92 1.71 8.95
N ALA A 24 5.98 1.58 9.89
CA ALA A 24 5.33 2.71 10.55
C ALA A 24 6.33 3.66 11.22
N ASN A 25 5.91 4.93 11.34
CA ASN A 25 6.64 6.05 11.93
C ASN A 25 7.55 5.62 13.09
N LEU A 26 8.84 5.76 12.83
CA LEU A 26 9.94 5.37 13.71
C LEU A 26 9.93 6.27 14.95
N SER A 27 9.26 5.86 16.01
CA SER A 27 9.75 6.21 17.35
C SER A 27 11.14 5.58 17.50
N THR A 28 12.09 6.30 18.09
CA THR A 28 13.52 5.94 18.25
C THR A 28 13.78 4.64 19.01
N ASP A 29 12.73 3.96 19.46
CA ASP A 29 12.79 2.76 20.27
C ASP A 29 13.00 1.51 19.39
N LEU A 30 14.14 0.85 19.60
CA LEU A 30 14.58 -0.33 18.84
C LEU A 30 13.51 -1.45 18.88
N SER A 31 12.80 -1.58 20.01
CA SER A 31 11.77 -2.60 20.20
C SER A 31 10.61 -2.47 19.19
N LYS A 32 10.15 -1.24 18.95
CA LYS A 32 9.04 -0.96 18.02
C LYS A 32 9.40 -1.23 16.56
N LEU A 33 10.68 -1.09 16.21
CA LEU A 33 11.19 -1.44 14.89
C LEU A 33 11.13 -2.95 14.65
N TRP A 34 11.54 -3.74 15.65
CA TRP A 34 11.45 -5.20 15.58
C TRP A 34 10.01 -5.69 15.43
N PHE A 35 9.06 -5.14 16.21
CA PHE A 35 7.64 -5.50 16.06
C PHE A 35 7.07 -5.13 14.69
N SER A 36 7.44 -3.97 14.14
CA SER A 36 7.02 -3.54 12.81
C SER A 36 7.59 -4.45 11.71
N PHE A 37 8.86 -4.84 11.82
CA PHE A 37 9.48 -5.80 10.90
C PHE A 37 8.83 -7.18 10.97
N LEU A 38 8.62 -7.70 12.19
CA LEU A 38 7.92 -8.98 12.41
C LEU A 38 6.49 -8.95 11.85
N TYR A 39 5.78 -7.83 12.02
CA TYR A 39 4.45 -7.65 11.45
C TYR A 39 4.47 -7.71 9.93
N MET A 40 5.37 -6.97 9.27
CA MET A 40 5.50 -7.04 7.81
C MET A 40 5.83 -8.46 7.34
N LEU A 41 6.79 -9.11 8.00
CA LEU A 41 7.17 -10.49 7.67
C LEU A 41 5.97 -11.44 7.82
N LEU A 42 5.15 -11.28 8.86
CA LEU A 42 3.93 -12.06 9.05
C LEU A 42 2.91 -11.83 7.92
N VAL A 43 2.67 -10.57 7.54
CA VAL A 43 1.76 -10.21 6.42
C VAL A 43 2.20 -10.91 5.13
N TRP A 44 3.50 -10.87 4.81
CA TRP A 44 4.05 -11.50 3.62
C TRP A 44 4.08 -13.03 3.68
N LEU A 45 4.27 -13.63 4.86
CA LEU A 45 4.13 -15.07 5.05
C LEU A 45 2.69 -15.55 4.85
N ILE A 46 1.71 -14.82 5.39
CA ILE A 46 0.29 -15.11 5.18
C ILE A 46 -0.05 -14.99 3.70
N TYR A 47 0.43 -13.93 3.03
CA TYR A 47 0.27 -13.75 1.60
C TYR A 47 0.83 -14.92 0.79
N TYR A 48 2.06 -15.35 1.09
CA TYR A 48 2.70 -16.49 0.43
C TYR A 48 1.92 -17.79 0.64
N PHE A 49 1.49 -18.06 1.88
CA PHE A 49 0.68 -19.23 2.21
C PHE A 49 -0.66 -19.26 1.46
N LEU A 50 -1.37 -18.13 1.41
CA LEU A 50 -2.61 -18.01 0.64
C LEU A 50 -2.38 -18.21 -0.86
N SER A 51 -1.29 -17.65 -1.40
CA SER A 51 -0.96 -17.71 -2.83
C SER A 51 -0.57 -19.12 -3.28
N THR A 52 0.06 -19.90 -2.41
CA THR A 52 0.50 -21.29 -2.68
C THR A 52 -0.58 -22.34 -2.42
N ARG A 53 -1.75 -21.93 -1.92
CA ARG A 53 -2.88 -22.84 -1.72
C ARG A 53 -3.29 -23.45 -3.06
N THR A 54 -3.43 -24.77 -3.12
CA THR A 54 -3.66 -25.56 -4.35
C THR A 54 -4.76 -25.00 -5.26
N LEU A 55 -5.84 -24.48 -4.67
CA LEU A 55 -6.97 -23.93 -5.41
C LEU A 55 -6.70 -22.53 -5.99
N VAL A 56 -5.93 -21.69 -5.30
CA VAL A 56 -5.46 -20.41 -5.86
C VAL A 56 -4.48 -20.68 -6.99
N TYR A 57 -3.59 -21.66 -6.78
CA TYR A 57 -2.61 -22.09 -7.77
C TYR A 57 -3.27 -22.66 -9.05
N SER A 58 -4.29 -23.53 -8.92
CA SER A 58 -4.96 -24.12 -10.08
C SER A 58 -5.75 -23.10 -10.92
N ILE A 59 -6.42 -22.14 -10.26
CA ILE A 59 -7.11 -21.04 -10.96
C ILE A 59 -6.09 -20.10 -11.59
N HIS A 60 -4.90 -19.94 -10.99
CA HIS A 60 -3.85 -19.14 -11.57
C HIS A 60 -3.33 -19.76 -12.88
N GLU A 61 -3.08 -21.07 -12.92
CA GLU A 61 -2.58 -21.76 -14.13
C GLU A 61 -3.54 -21.70 -15.33
N SER A 62 -4.83 -21.41 -15.13
CA SER A 62 -5.78 -21.27 -16.25
C SER A 62 -5.65 -19.95 -17.02
N TYR A 63 -4.84 -18.99 -16.54
CA TYR A 63 -4.66 -17.69 -17.19
C TYR A 63 -3.60 -17.72 -18.31
N PRO A 64 -3.66 -16.78 -19.28
CA PRO A 64 -2.68 -16.71 -20.36
C PRO A 64 -1.28 -16.31 -19.84
N ILE A 65 -0.24 -16.68 -20.59
CA ILE A 65 1.17 -16.43 -20.22
C ILE A 65 1.49 -14.96 -19.97
N GLU A 66 0.88 -14.05 -20.74
CA GLU A 66 1.02 -12.59 -20.57
C GLU A 66 0.60 -12.16 -19.16
N TYR A 67 -0.49 -12.74 -18.65
CA TYR A 67 -0.98 -12.45 -17.32
C TYR A 67 0.03 -12.89 -16.24
N HIS A 68 0.63 -14.06 -16.40
CA HIS A 68 1.65 -14.56 -15.48
C HIS A 68 2.88 -13.64 -15.44
N ILE A 69 3.33 -13.16 -16.62
CA ILE A 69 4.46 -12.22 -16.70
C ILE A 69 4.14 -10.95 -15.91
N CYS A 70 2.97 -10.34 -16.13
CA CYS A 70 2.54 -9.16 -15.39
C CYS A 70 2.48 -9.43 -13.88
N TYR A 71 1.89 -10.55 -13.46
CA TYR A 71 1.76 -10.92 -12.04
C TYR A 71 3.13 -11.07 -11.35
N TRP A 72 4.08 -11.76 -11.98
CA TRP A 72 5.44 -11.91 -11.45
C TRP A 72 6.20 -10.58 -11.39
N LEU A 73 6.04 -9.72 -12.40
CA LEU A 73 6.61 -8.38 -12.39
C LEU A 73 6.05 -7.54 -11.23
N GLU A 74 4.73 -7.59 -10.99
CA GLU A 74 4.11 -6.87 -9.88
C GLU A 74 4.65 -7.35 -8.52
N ILE A 75 4.76 -8.66 -8.29
CA ILE A 75 5.38 -9.22 -7.07
C ILE A 75 6.83 -8.75 -6.92
N PHE A 76 7.60 -8.78 -8.02
CA PHE A 76 8.98 -8.33 -8.02
C PHE A 76 9.09 -6.84 -7.66
N MET A 77 8.25 -6.00 -8.25
CA MET A 77 8.19 -4.57 -7.97
C MET A 77 7.76 -4.27 -6.54
N THR A 78 6.80 -5.01 -5.99
CA THR A 78 6.40 -4.85 -4.58
C THR A 78 7.53 -5.25 -3.64
N SER A 79 8.19 -6.38 -3.93
CA SER A 79 9.34 -6.86 -3.15
C SER A 79 10.47 -5.83 -3.15
N LEU A 80 10.80 -5.28 -4.31
CA LEU A 80 11.80 -4.23 -4.46
C LEU A 80 11.40 -2.96 -3.69
N SER A 81 10.12 -2.58 -3.74
CA SER A 81 9.58 -1.43 -3.02
C SER A 81 9.67 -1.57 -1.50
N ILE A 82 9.47 -2.78 -0.96
CA ILE A 82 9.65 -3.08 0.46
C ILE A 82 11.12 -2.98 0.84
N VAL A 83 12.00 -3.61 0.07
CA VAL A 83 13.45 -3.59 0.32
C VAL A 83 13.97 -2.15 0.31
N PHE A 84 13.59 -1.35 -0.68
CA PHE A 84 13.94 0.07 -0.72
C PHE A 84 13.27 0.87 0.38
N GLY A 85 12.02 0.57 0.72
CA GLY A 85 11.29 1.18 1.83
C GLY A 85 12.03 1.00 3.16
N ILE A 86 12.59 -0.18 3.41
CA ILE A 86 13.40 -0.49 4.60
C ILE A 86 14.77 0.18 4.50
N TYR A 87 15.50 -0.03 3.40
CA TYR A 87 16.87 0.45 3.22
C TYR A 87 16.97 1.99 3.27
N HIS A 88 16.04 2.67 2.61
CA HIS A 88 16.00 4.12 2.54
C HIS A 88 15.12 4.77 3.61
N ASN A 89 14.58 4.01 4.58
CA ASN A 89 13.68 4.54 5.60
C ASN A 89 14.28 5.75 6.34
N LYS A 90 15.55 5.66 6.77
CA LYS A 90 16.24 6.77 7.46
C LYS A 90 16.33 8.03 6.57
N LYS A 91 16.61 7.85 5.28
CA LYS A 91 16.68 8.96 4.30
C LYS A 91 15.29 9.56 4.07
N PHE A 92 14.26 8.71 3.96
CA PHE A 92 12.87 9.13 3.82
C PHE A 92 12.39 9.95 5.02
N GLN A 93 12.67 9.49 6.25
CA GLN A 93 12.34 10.23 7.48
C GLN A 93 13.07 11.57 7.57
N ASN A 94 14.34 11.62 7.18
CA ASN A 94 15.07 12.89 7.10
C ASN A 94 14.46 13.84 6.05
N CYS A 95 13.92 13.29 4.95
CA CYS A 95 13.22 14.08 3.94
C CYS A 95 11.93 14.70 4.52
N LEU A 96 11.12 13.90 5.23
CA LEU A 96 9.90 14.40 5.91
C LEU A 96 10.23 15.53 6.90
N LYS A 97 11.30 15.39 7.70
CA LYS A 97 11.75 16.45 8.62
C LYS A 97 12.20 17.72 7.89
N ARG A 98 12.81 17.59 6.72
CA ARG A 98 13.19 18.76 5.89
C ARG A 98 11.97 19.45 5.32
N PHE A 99 10.96 18.70 4.91
CA PHE A 99 9.68 19.27 4.50
C PHE A 99 9.06 20.09 5.63
N ASP A 100 9.05 19.58 6.87
CA ASP A 100 8.54 20.35 8.03
C ASP A 100 9.30 21.67 8.24
N ILE A 101 10.62 21.72 8.00
CA ILE A 101 11.40 22.96 8.11
C ILE A 101 10.99 23.95 7.01
N VAL A 102 10.92 23.48 5.75
CA VAL A 102 10.51 24.31 4.61
C VAL A 102 9.10 24.85 4.83
N ASP A 103 8.20 24.02 5.35
CA ASP A 103 6.82 24.35 5.66
C ASP A 103 6.73 25.48 6.70
N ASN A 104 7.51 25.39 7.78
CA ASN A 104 7.61 26.44 8.79
C ASN A 104 8.15 27.76 8.20
N THR A 105 9.16 27.70 7.34
CA THR A 105 9.69 28.90 6.66
C THR A 105 8.66 29.54 5.73
N LEU A 106 7.89 28.73 4.98
CA LEU A 106 6.83 29.24 4.10
C LEU A 106 5.72 29.94 4.90
N LEU A 107 5.39 29.41 6.07
CA LEU A 107 4.42 30.01 6.99
C LEU A 107 4.93 31.35 7.55
N GLU A 108 6.21 31.45 7.91
CA GLU A 108 6.86 32.71 8.31
C GLU A 108 6.91 33.74 7.17
N LEU A 109 7.04 33.29 5.92
CA LEU A 109 6.97 34.13 4.71
C LEU A 109 5.53 34.58 4.36
N GLY A 110 4.54 34.21 5.17
CA GLY A 110 3.14 34.61 4.99
C GLY A 110 2.33 33.73 4.05
N THR A 111 2.86 32.56 3.65
CA THR A 111 2.11 31.59 2.84
C THR A 111 1.12 30.84 3.73
N VAL A 112 -0.18 31.07 3.54
CA VAL A 112 -1.23 30.36 4.28
C VAL A 112 -1.62 29.10 3.50
N ILE A 113 -1.08 27.94 3.92
CA ILE A 113 -1.48 26.62 3.40
C ILE A 113 -2.60 26.06 4.28
N ASP A 114 -3.71 25.67 3.66
CA ASP A 114 -4.82 25.01 4.34
C ASP A 114 -4.59 23.49 4.43
N TYR A 115 -3.83 23.07 5.43
CA TYR A 115 -3.53 21.65 5.68
C TYR A 115 -4.77 20.82 5.98
N ASP A 116 -5.83 21.40 6.56
CA ASP A 116 -7.05 20.65 6.86
C ASP A 116 -7.77 20.25 5.57
N LYS A 117 -7.85 21.19 4.63
CA LYS A 117 -8.41 20.94 3.29
C LYS A 117 -7.58 19.90 2.53
N LEU A 118 -6.25 19.98 2.60
CA LEU A 118 -5.36 19.01 1.95
C LEU A 118 -5.43 17.62 2.60
N HIS A 119 -5.46 17.55 3.93
CA HIS A 119 -5.63 16.30 4.66
C HIS A 119 -6.99 15.65 4.33
N LYS A 120 -8.07 16.43 4.33
CA LYS A 120 -9.41 15.93 3.93
C LYS A 120 -9.39 15.40 2.49
N LYS A 121 -8.69 16.07 1.58
CA LYS A 121 -8.51 15.60 0.19
C LYS A 121 -7.74 14.27 0.12
N SER A 122 -6.64 14.12 0.87
CA SER A 122 -5.91 12.85 0.99
C SER A 122 -6.82 11.72 1.49
N LEU A 123 -7.65 12.01 2.50
CA LEU A 123 -8.59 11.05 3.07
C LEU A 123 -9.66 10.62 2.04
N TRP A 124 -10.18 11.55 1.25
CA TRP A 124 -11.10 11.24 0.14
C TRP A 124 -10.45 10.40 -0.95
N ILE A 125 -9.18 10.67 -1.29
CA ILE A 125 -8.43 9.89 -2.28
C ILE A 125 -8.27 8.44 -1.79
N VAL A 126 -7.88 8.25 -0.53
CA VAL A 126 -7.80 6.96 0.13
C VAL A 126 -9.13 6.21 0.10
N LEU A 127 -10.22 6.89 0.48
CA LEU A 127 -11.55 6.28 0.50
C LEU A 127 -12.01 5.88 -0.91
N GLY A 128 -11.77 6.75 -1.90
CA GLY A 128 -12.05 6.45 -3.30
C GLY A 128 -11.27 5.23 -3.79
N TRP A 129 -9.99 5.13 -3.44
CA TRP A 129 -9.18 3.96 -3.73
C TRP A 129 -9.76 2.67 -3.12
N PHE A 130 -10.17 2.68 -1.85
CA PHE A 130 -10.83 1.52 -1.22
C PHE A 130 -12.09 1.09 -1.96
N ILE A 131 -12.95 2.04 -2.34
CA ILE A 131 -14.18 1.76 -3.09
C ILE A 131 -13.86 1.09 -4.43
N VAL A 132 -12.86 1.61 -5.16
CA VAL A 132 -12.42 1.06 -6.45
C VAL A 132 -11.88 -0.36 -6.27
N VAL A 133 -11.01 -0.59 -5.28
CA VAL A 133 -10.44 -1.91 -5.00
C VAL A 133 -11.54 -2.91 -4.67
N ILE A 134 -12.44 -2.58 -3.75
CA ILE A 134 -13.53 -3.49 -3.36
C ILE A 134 -14.44 -3.79 -4.56
N SER A 135 -14.78 -2.77 -5.35
CA SER A 135 -15.66 -2.93 -6.52
C SER A 135 -15.02 -3.81 -7.59
N LEU A 136 -13.76 -3.55 -7.96
CA LEU A 136 -13.05 -4.33 -8.97
C LEU A 136 -12.90 -5.80 -8.54
N ASN A 137 -12.46 -6.05 -7.31
CA ASN A 137 -12.31 -7.43 -6.82
C ASN A 137 -13.66 -8.14 -6.71
N SER A 138 -14.73 -7.45 -6.33
CA SER A 138 -16.07 -8.04 -6.25
C SER A 138 -16.57 -8.46 -7.62
N ILE A 139 -16.40 -7.61 -8.64
CA ILE A 139 -16.79 -7.91 -10.02
C ILE A 139 -15.96 -9.10 -10.54
N THR A 140 -14.63 -9.08 -10.37
CA THR A 140 -13.77 -10.17 -10.81
C THR A 140 -14.07 -11.48 -10.07
N ALA A 141 -14.42 -11.44 -8.79
CA ALA A 141 -14.81 -12.62 -8.03
C ALA A 141 -16.11 -13.25 -8.55
N LEU A 142 -17.08 -12.44 -9.00
CA LEU A 142 -18.30 -12.96 -9.65
C LEU A 142 -17.98 -13.67 -10.97
N PHE A 143 -17.04 -13.15 -11.77
CA PHE A 143 -16.58 -13.81 -12.99
C PHE A 143 -15.87 -15.14 -12.70
N VAL A 144 -14.91 -15.16 -11.76
CA VAL A 144 -14.20 -16.39 -11.36
C VAL A 144 -15.17 -17.44 -10.80
N LYS A 145 -16.16 -17.01 -10.02
CA LYS A 145 -17.23 -17.89 -9.55
C LYS A 145 -17.98 -18.54 -10.72
N ALA A 146 -18.36 -17.75 -11.71
CA ALA A 146 -19.13 -18.24 -12.85
C ALA A 146 -18.31 -19.17 -13.77
N GLU A 147 -17.00 -18.94 -13.88
CA GLU A 147 -16.11 -19.71 -14.74
C GLU A 147 -15.64 -21.03 -14.10
N HIS A 148 -15.29 -21.01 -12.81
CA HIS A 148 -14.70 -22.16 -12.10
C HIS A 148 -15.67 -22.88 -11.16
N ASP A 149 -16.95 -22.49 -11.14
CA ASP A 149 -18.04 -23.04 -10.30
C ASP A 149 -17.63 -23.25 -8.83
N CYS A 150 -16.99 -22.24 -8.25
CA CYS A 150 -16.50 -22.25 -6.88
C CYS A 150 -17.38 -21.41 -5.94
N ASP A 151 -17.25 -21.64 -4.63
CA ASP A 151 -17.95 -20.82 -3.64
C ASP A 151 -17.51 -19.34 -3.71
N ILE A 152 -18.44 -18.42 -3.46
CA ILE A 152 -18.17 -16.97 -3.57
C ILE A 152 -17.07 -16.50 -2.63
N LEU A 153 -16.98 -17.07 -1.42
CA LEU A 153 -15.92 -16.71 -0.47
C LEU A 153 -14.56 -17.18 -0.98
N THR A 154 -14.54 -18.35 -1.62
CA THR A 154 -13.32 -18.88 -2.25
C THR A 154 -12.89 -18.01 -3.43
N ALA A 155 -13.82 -17.65 -4.32
CA ALA A 155 -13.54 -16.75 -5.44
C ALA A 155 -13.01 -15.38 -4.96
N MET A 156 -13.61 -14.82 -3.91
CA MET A 156 -13.13 -13.58 -3.29
C MET A 156 -11.70 -13.74 -2.77
N ILE A 157 -11.40 -14.77 -1.99
CA ILE A 157 -10.04 -15.00 -1.46
C ILE A 157 -9.02 -15.12 -2.60
N VAL A 158 -9.34 -15.88 -3.66
CA VAL A 158 -8.46 -16.05 -4.83
C VAL A 158 -8.17 -14.70 -5.48
N VAL A 159 -9.22 -13.92 -5.75
CA VAL A 159 -9.10 -12.62 -6.45
C VAL A 159 -8.36 -11.58 -5.59
N PHE A 160 -8.68 -11.48 -4.30
CA PHE A 160 -7.99 -10.57 -3.38
C PHE A 160 -6.51 -10.96 -3.21
N THR A 161 -6.20 -12.24 -3.09
CA THR A 161 -4.81 -12.72 -3.01
C THR A 161 -4.06 -12.41 -4.30
N ARG A 162 -4.68 -12.65 -5.45
CA ARG A 162 -4.08 -12.39 -6.77
C ARG A 162 -3.78 -10.90 -7.00
N ASN A 163 -4.70 -10.01 -6.65
CA ASN A 163 -4.56 -8.58 -6.91
C ASN A 163 -3.85 -7.79 -5.79
N TYR A 164 -3.47 -8.46 -4.70
CA TYR A 164 -2.88 -7.82 -3.52
C TYR A 164 -1.66 -6.95 -3.86
N SER A 165 -0.67 -7.52 -4.55
CA SER A 165 0.58 -6.82 -4.93
C SER A 165 0.31 -5.60 -5.81
N PHE A 166 -0.61 -5.73 -6.77
CA PHE A 166 -1.03 -4.63 -7.64
C PHE A 166 -1.66 -3.48 -6.83
N HIS A 167 -2.58 -3.80 -5.91
CA HIS A 167 -3.22 -2.81 -5.05
C HIS A 167 -2.23 -2.09 -4.14
N ILE A 168 -1.26 -2.82 -3.59
CA ILE A 168 -0.21 -2.25 -2.76
C ILE A 168 0.70 -1.33 -3.56
N ASN A 169 1.12 -1.75 -4.75
CA ASN A 169 1.95 -0.92 -5.63
C ASN A 169 1.21 0.38 -5.98
N ALA A 170 -0.08 0.30 -6.30
CA ALA A 170 -0.90 1.49 -6.55
C ALA A 170 -0.95 2.47 -5.36
N ILE A 171 -1.00 1.98 -4.12
CA ILE A 171 -0.89 2.86 -2.93
C ILE A 171 0.51 3.49 -2.85
N GLY A 172 1.55 2.70 -3.12
CA GLY A 172 2.94 3.18 -3.16
C GLY A 172 3.13 4.31 -4.17
N ASP A 173 2.57 4.14 -5.36
CA ASP A 173 2.59 5.13 -6.43
C ASP A 173 1.80 6.38 -6.05
N LEU A 174 0.61 6.21 -5.48
CA LEU A 174 -0.24 7.31 -5.01
C LEU A 174 0.43 8.12 -3.89
N THR A 175 1.14 7.42 -2.99
CA THR A 175 1.95 8.06 -1.95
C THR A 175 3.07 8.88 -2.58
N THR A 176 3.76 8.33 -3.58
CA THR A 176 4.88 9.00 -4.27
C THR A 176 4.40 10.20 -5.09
N ALA A 177 3.28 10.05 -5.82
CA ALA A 177 2.63 11.11 -6.57
C ALA A 177 2.17 12.26 -5.66
N THR A 178 1.63 11.95 -4.47
CA THR A 178 1.22 12.96 -3.49
C THR A 178 2.41 13.71 -2.87
N ILE A 179 3.60 13.11 -2.85
CA ILE A 179 4.83 13.77 -2.38
C ILE A 179 5.42 14.69 -3.46
N LEU A 180 5.30 14.30 -4.74
CA LEU A 180 5.93 15.00 -5.87
C LEU A 180 5.05 16.10 -6.49
N GLY A 181 3.73 16.01 -6.39
CA GLY A 181 2.76 16.95 -6.98
C GLY A 181 2.15 17.88 -5.95
#